data_AF-A0A2N1NKN7-F1
#
_entry.id   AF-A0A2N1NKN7-F1
#
_cell.length_a   1.000
_cell.length_b   1.000
_cell.length_c   1.000
_cell.angle_alpha   90.00
_cell.angle_beta   90.00
_cell.angle_gamma   90.00
#
_symmetry.space_group_name_H-M   'P 1'
#
loop_
_entity.id
_entity.type
_entity.pdbx_description
1 polymer ?
#
loop_
_entity_poly.entity_id
_entity_poly.type
_entity_poly.pdbx_seq_one_letter_code
_entity_poly.pdbx_strand_id
1 'polypeptide(L)'
;MESLSSELKVEIFKYVSRPMSLILINRNWYSTSQNPHARAEWLIYKYGRAHVLFHAIRLGNFATVEVVQTLLAKKAIISRYIVQRLMMQFGTYDQRLIEMRIKYNTNIKALKNKPWASDLPLSVFTKLITEATNELKLNFTIRGNDLELFHYLTAGAHAIDQAPPILLKNLQEIEDLILNKKFIPFPSRPRLTTAYQHSVGVTEQFPSQDGYENKLEINLISRAILIHPELVTLWKKIGFNEVCSDMNGLVVKGFFVVCFPPNPIKTWVCPSSDTVAGKLQKLINLGFQLTDNIIEDLIKMFKSQMKTIGESLLNSFFKIRGNSIPPIVETTLIEIRKTKKKRRKRKR
;
A
#
# COMPACT_ATOMS: atom_id res chain seq x y z
N MET A 1 32.19 10.32 -18.18
CA MET A 1 31.55 9.53 -17.09
C MET A 1 32.57 8.87 -16.17
N GLU A 2 33.73 8.43 -16.66
CA GLU A 2 34.78 7.86 -15.78
C GLU A 2 35.36 8.89 -14.80
N SER A 3 35.46 10.14 -15.24
CA SER A 3 35.92 11.31 -14.46
C SER A 3 34.94 11.85 -13.40
N LEU A 4 33.73 11.30 -13.28
CA LEU A 4 32.78 11.73 -12.25
C LEU A 4 33.28 11.27 -10.87
N SER A 5 33.19 12.15 -9.87
CA SER A 5 33.45 11.79 -8.47
C SER A 5 32.50 10.68 -8.00
N SER A 6 32.91 9.93 -6.98
CA SER A 6 32.09 8.88 -6.37
C SER A 6 30.76 9.42 -5.87
N GLU A 7 30.74 10.62 -5.28
CA GLU A 7 29.55 11.29 -4.75
C GLU A 7 28.53 11.59 -5.86
N LEU A 8 28.96 12.17 -6.98
CA LEU A 8 28.08 12.44 -8.11
C LEU A 8 27.55 11.15 -8.73
N LYS A 9 28.34 10.08 -8.76
CA LYS A 9 27.87 8.76 -9.20
C LYS A 9 26.77 8.23 -8.29
N VAL A 10 26.90 8.36 -6.97
CA VAL A 10 25.84 7.98 -6.02
C VAL A 10 24.56 8.79 -6.27
N GLU A 11 24.68 10.11 -6.44
CA GLU A 11 23.51 10.96 -6.67
C GLU A 11 22.81 10.62 -7.99
N ILE A 12 23.56 10.36 -9.07
CA ILE A 12 22.98 9.89 -10.34
C ILE A 12 22.31 8.53 -10.14
N PHE A 13 22.99 7.58 -9.48
CA PHE A 13 22.50 6.21 -9.29
C PHE A 13 21.15 6.18 -8.57
N LYS A 14 20.96 7.05 -7.57
CA LYS A 14 19.72 7.21 -6.80
C LYS A 14 18.48 7.45 -7.67
N TYR A 15 18.60 8.19 -8.77
CA TYR A 15 17.47 8.51 -9.67
C TYR A 15 17.24 7.47 -10.77
N VAL A 16 18.04 6.41 -10.83
CA VAL A 16 17.93 5.38 -11.87
C VAL A 16 16.72 4.50 -11.60
N SER A 17 15.81 4.40 -12.58
CA SER A 17 14.61 3.57 -12.47
C SER A 17 14.91 2.07 -12.33
N ARG A 18 15.88 1.57 -13.13
CA ARG A 18 16.35 0.19 -13.17
C ARG A 18 17.89 0.13 -13.09
N PRO A 19 18.45 -0.06 -11.89
CA PRO A 19 19.90 -0.09 -11.68
C PRO A 19 20.63 -1.09 -12.56
N MET A 20 20.02 -2.25 -12.85
CA MET A 20 20.67 -3.33 -13.62
C MET A 20 21.12 -2.85 -15.00
N SER A 21 20.31 -2.06 -15.68
CA SER A 21 20.67 -1.52 -17.00
C SER A 21 21.90 -0.63 -16.94
N LEU A 22 22.06 0.16 -15.87
CA LEU A 22 23.23 1.03 -15.70
C LEU A 22 24.48 0.24 -15.27
N ILE A 23 24.29 -0.74 -14.39
CA ILE A 23 25.35 -1.61 -13.87
C ILE A 23 26.04 -2.40 -14.99
N LEU A 24 25.26 -2.87 -15.97
CA LEU A 24 25.77 -3.67 -17.09
C LEU A 24 26.58 -2.84 -18.12
N ILE A 25 26.50 -1.51 -18.09
CA ILE A 25 27.18 -0.65 -19.05
C ILE A 25 28.69 -0.59 -18.78
N ASN A 26 29.13 -0.50 -17.52
CA ASN A 26 30.56 -0.48 -17.19
C ASN A 26 30.88 -0.90 -15.74
N ARG A 27 32.17 -1.19 -15.49
CA ARG A 27 32.69 -1.58 -14.17
C ARG A 27 32.57 -0.48 -13.10
N ASN A 28 32.57 0.79 -13.50
CA ASN A 28 32.44 1.92 -12.57
C ASN A 28 31.03 2.04 -11.97
N TRP A 29 30.00 1.76 -12.75
CA TRP A 29 28.62 1.70 -12.26
C TRP A 29 28.37 0.42 -11.46
N TYR A 30 29.00 -0.68 -11.86
CA TYR A 30 29.02 -1.89 -11.05
C TYR A 30 29.63 -1.63 -9.66
N SER A 31 30.82 -1.02 -9.56
CA SER A 31 31.44 -0.71 -8.27
C SER A 31 30.59 0.26 -7.44
N THR A 32 30.01 1.28 -8.06
CA THR A 32 29.04 2.19 -7.41
C THR A 32 27.86 1.42 -6.84
N SER A 33 27.33 0.45 -7.59
CA SER A 33 26.21 -0.39 -7.13
C SER A 33 26.57 -1.36 -6.02
N GLN A 34 27.86 -1.62 -5.75
CA GLN A 34 28.29 -2.40 -4.59
C GLN A 34 28.41 -1.55 -3.32
N ASN A 35 28.43 -0.21 -3.43
CA ASN A 35 28.53 0.69 -2.29
C ASN A 35 27.22 0.63 -1.45
N PRO A 36 27.30 0.30 -0.14
CA PRO A 36 26.13 0.24 0.73
C PRO A 36 25.35 1.56 0.81
N HIS A 37 26.03 2.71 0.81
CA HIS A 37 25.41 4.02 0.81
C HIS A 37 24.62 4.29 -0.47
N ALA A 38 25.18 3.94 -1.63
CA ALA A 38 24.48 4.11 -2.90
C ALA A 38 23.22 3.25 -2.99
N ARG A 39 23.30 1.99 -2.53
CA ARG A 39 22.13 1.10 -2.44
C ARG A 39 21.08 1.66 -1.49
N ALA A 40 21.49 2.11 -0.30
CA ALA A 40 20.58 2.66 0.70
C ALA A 40 19.86 3.92 0.20
N GLU A 41 20.59 4.87 -0.42
CA GLU A 41 20.01 6.07 -1.02
C GLU A 41 19.00 5.74 -2.11
N TRP A 42 19.35 4.83 -3.01
CA TRP A 42 18.44 4.39 -4.07
C TRP A 42 17.18 3.71 -3.52
N LEU A 43 17.33 2.83 -2.53
CA LEU A 43 16.22 2.13 -1.89
C LEU A 43 15.28 3.10 -1.17
N ILE A 44 15.82 4.05 -0.39
CA ILE A 44 15.03 5.06 0.32
C ILE A 44 14.33 5.99 -0.67
N TYR A 45 15.02 6.45 -1.71
CA TYR A 45 14.44 7.32 -2.72
C TYR A 45 13.28 6.64 -3.45
N LYS A 46 13.43 5.34 -3.77
CA LYS A 46 12.44 4.59 -4.55
C LYS A 46 11.24 4.11 -3.75
N TYR A 47 11.44 3.73 -2.48
CA TYR A 47 10.43 3.03 -1.69
C TYR A 47 10.01 3.75 -0.40
N GLY A 48 10.63 4.88 -0.08
CA GLY A 48 10.39 5.61 1.17
C GLY A 48 10.96 4.87 2.38
N ARG A 49 11.13 5.59 3.50
CA ARG A 49 11.76 5.02 4.72
C ARG A 49 10.92 3.95 5.40
N ALA A 50 9.60 3.98 5.21
CA ALA A 50 8.64 3.09 5.85
C ALA A 50 8.71 1.65 5.32
N HIS A 51 8.91 1.47 4.02
CA HIS A 51 8.92 0.14 3.38
C HIS A 51 10.30 -0.28 2.87
N VAL A 52 11.34 0.52 3.12
CA VAL A 52 12.67 0.28 2.57
C VAL A 52 13.27 -1.07 3.00
N LEU A 53 13.06 -1.47 4.26
CA LEU A 53 13.58 -2.75 4.77
C LEU A 53 12.89 -3.95 4.10
N PHE A 54 11.56 -3.87 3.91
CA PHE A 54 10.81 -4.87 3.17
C PHE A 54 11.36 -5.02 1.74
N HIS A 55 11.53 -3.90 1.04
CA HIS A 55 12.02 -3.92 -0.34
C HIS A 55 13.49 -4.36 -0.46
N ALA A 56 14.36 -3.96 0.47
CA ALA A 56 15.76 -4.40 0.49
C ALA A 56 15.86 -5.93 0.54
N ILE A 57 15.07 -6.56 1.41
CA ILE A 57 15.05 -8.01 1.61
C ILE A 57 14.37 -8.72 0.44
N ARG A 58 13.20 -8.23 -0.01
CA ARG A 58 12.44 -8.82 -1.13
C ARG A 58 13.24 -8.83 -2.44
N LEU A 59 14.11 -7.85 -2.65
CA LEU A 59 14.98 -7.79 -3.83
C LEU A 59 16.16 -8.78 -3.76
N GLY A 60 16.30 -9.54 -2.68
CA GLY A 60 17.33 -10.58 -2.51
C GLY A 60 18.70 -9.98 -2.22
N ASN A 61 19.61 -10.08 -3.18
CA ASN A 61 21.04 -9.68 -3.09
C ASN A 61 21.30 -8.20 -2.72
N PHE A 62 20.25 -7.40 -2.49
CA PHE A 62 20.35 -6.02 -2.02
C PHE A 62 20.59 -5.91 -0.52
N ALA A 63 20.03 -6.82 0.28
CA ALA A 63 20.13 -6.76 1.74
C ALA A 63 21.43 -7.41 2.24
N THR A 64 22.46 -6.59 2.45
CA THR A 64 23.66 -6.97 3.23
C THR A 64 23.62 -6.33 4.61
N VAL A 65 24.50 -6.76 5.52
CA VAL A 65 24.58 -6.21 6.89
C VAL A 65 24.88 -4.71 6.84
N GLU A 66 25.81 -4.30 5.98
CA GLU A 66 26.25 -2.90 5.80
C GLU A 66 25.12 -2.06 5.22
N VAL A 67 24.35 -2.60 4.26
CA VAL A 67 23.18 -1.90 3.70
C VAL A 67 22.12 -1.70 4.77
N VAL A 68 21.81 -2.73 5.57
CA VAL A 68 20.84 -2.62 6.67
C VAL A 68 21.29 -1.58 7.70
N GLN A 69 22.55 -1.61 8.13
CA GLN A 69 23.11 -0.60 9.04
C GLN A 69 22.98 0.81 8.46
N THR A 70 23.29 0.97 7.17
CA THR A 70 23.18 2.25 6.49
C THR A 70 21.74 2.74 6.40
N LEU A 71 20.79 1.85 6.12
CA LEU A 71 19.36 2.16 6.10
C LEU A 71 18.87 2.62 7.48
N LEU A 72 19.23 1.91 8.53
CA LEU A 72 18.87 2.27 9.92
C LEU A 72 19.49 3.62 10.32
N ALA A 73 20.77 3.85 10.00
CA ALA A 73 21.42 5.15 10.20
C ALA A 73 20.71 6.29 9.45
N LYS A 74 20.08 5.99 8.32
CA LYS A 74 19.26 6.92 7.53
C LYS A 74 17.78 6.95 7.95
N LYS A 75 17.48 6.46 9.15
CA LYS A 75 16.15 6.47 9.79
C LYS A 75 15.11 5.59 9.06
N ALA A 76 15.55 4.49 8.44
CA ALA A 76 14.62 3.43 8.04
C ALA A 76 13.82 2.94 9.25
N ILE A 77 12.52 2.71 9.06
CA ILE A 77 11.65 2.36 10.18
C ILE A 77 11.66 0.85 10.36
N ILE A 78 12.05 0.39 11.54
CA ILE A 78 11.89 -1.01 11.96
C ILE A 78 10.60 -1.14 12.79
N SER A 79 9.56 -1.69 12.19
CA SER A 79 8.29 -1.96 12.86
C SER A 79 8.26 -3.33 13.52
N ARG A 80 7.43 -3.52 14.55
CA ARG A 80 7.21 -4.87 15.09
C ARG A 80 6.61 -5.79 14.02
N TYR A 81 5.78 -5.24 13.14
CA TYR A 81 5.14 -6.00 12.08
C TYR A 81 6.10 -6.56 11.01
N ILE A 82 7.13 -5.81 10.59
CA ILE A 82 8.15 -6.37 9.67
C ILE A 82 8.90 -7.53 10.31
N VAL A 83 9.20 -7.45 11.62
CA VAL A 83 9.83 -8.53 12.37
C VAL A 83 8.93 -9.77 12.39
N GLN A 84 7.65 -9.61 12.71
CA GLN A 84 6.68 -10.70 12.69
C GLN A 84 6.60 -11.36 11.30
N ARG A 85 6.55 -10.56 10.23
CA ARG A 85 6.53 -11.07 8.85
C ARG A 85 7.82 -11.78 8.44
N LEU A 86 8.97 -11.35 8.95
CA LEU A 86 10.25 -12.04 8.75
C LEU A 86 10.25 -13.39 9.48
N MET A 87 9.78 -13.45 10.73
CA MET A 87 9.68 -14.69 11.51
C MET A 87 8.80 -15.74 10.82
N MET A 88 7.77 -15.31 10.09
CA MET A 88 6.87 -16.20 9.35
C MET A 88 7.49 -16.79 8.07
N GLN A 89 8.50 -16.14 7.48
CA GLN A 89 8.94 -16.40 6.10
C GLN A 89 10.41 -16.82 5.98
N PHE A 90 11.25 -16.44 6.94
CA PHE A 90 12.68 -16.76 6.96
C PHE A 90 12.93 -18.28 6.99
N GLY A 91 13.81 -18.78 6.11
CA GLY A 91 14.24 -20.18 6.11
C GLY A 91 13.15 -21.22 5.79
N THR A 92 12.02 -20.80 5.22
CA THR A 92 10.87 -21.68 4.95
C THR A 92 10.98 -22.46 3.62
N TYR A 93 11.91 -22.08 2.74
CA TYR A 93 12.13 -22.70 1.45
C TYR A 93 13.23 -23.76 1.52
N ASP A 94 12.83 -25.02 1.42
CA ASP A 94 13.72 -26.16 1.22
C ASP A 94 13.43 -26.77 -0.16
N GLN A 95 14.37 -26.55 -1.10
CA GLN A 95 14.22 -27.01 -2.47
C GLN A 95 14.14 -28.54 -2.56
N ARG A 96 14.93 -29.25 -1.75
CA ARG A 96 14.98 -30.71 -1.78
C ARG A 96 13.69 -31.29 -1.23
N LEU A 97 13.14 -30.71 -0.17
CA LEU A 97 11.86 -31.12 0.38
C LEU A 97 10.71 -30.90 -0.63
N ILE A 98 10.72 -29.78 -1.37
CA ILE A 98 9.73 -29.49 -2.41
C ILE A 98 9.82 -30.52 -3.55
N GLU A 99 11.02 -30.81 -4.05
CA GLU A 99 11.26 -31.85 -5.05
C GLU A 99 10.70 -33.21 -4.61
N MET A 100 10.94 -33.59 -3.35
CA MET A 100 10.45 -34.84 -2.79
C MET A 100 8.92 -34.85 -2.66
N ARG A 101 8.29 -33.75 -2.24
CA ARG A 101 6.82 -33.65 -2.16
C ARG A 101 6.16 -33.82 -3.53
N ILE A 102 6.73 -33.20 -4.56
CA ILE A 102 6.29 -33.35 -5.96
C ILE A 102 6.45 -34.80 -6.40
N LYS A 103 7.61 -35.42 -6.15
CA LYS A 103 7.90 -36.81 -6.54
C LYS A 103 6.91 -37.81 -5.93
N TYR A 104 6.52 -37.64 -4.67
CA TYR A 104 5.62 -38.56 -3.96
C TYR A 104 4.16 -38.11 -3.92
N ASN A 105 3.77 -37.15 -4.78
CA ASN A 105 2.40 -36.66 -4.97
C ASN A 105 1.68 -36.23 -3.67
N THR A 106 2.44 -35.79 -2.66
CA THR A 106 1.88 -35.31 -1.38
C THR A 106 1.44 -33.87 -1.57
N ASN A 107 0.13 -33.67 -1.74
CA ASN A 107 -0.54 -32.36 -1.75
C ASN A 107 0.18 -31.26 -2.59
N ILE A 108 -0.07 -31.26 -3.90
CA ILE A 108 0.57 -30.40 -4.94
C ILE A 108 0.30 -28.88 -4.76
N LYS A 109 -0.41 -28.45 -3.70
CA LYS A 109 -0.50 -27.02 -3.35
C LYS A 109 0.83 -26.44 -2.83
N ALA A 110 1.85 -27.28 -2.66
CA ALA A 110 3.18 -26.90 -2.17
C ALA A 110 3.86 -25.85 -3.06
N LEU A 111 3.94 -24.62 -2.53
CA LEU A 111 5.02 -23.64 -2.71
C LEU A 111 5.65 -23.56 -4.12
N LYS A 112 4.86 -23.17 -5.14
CA LYS A 112 5.43 -22.91 -6.47
C LYS A 112 6.45 -21.77 -6.46
N ASN A 113 6.25 -20.77 -5.60
CA ASN A 113 7.15 -19.62 -5.52
C ASN A 113 7.87 -19.58 -4.17
N LYS A 114 9.14 -19.20 -4.25
CA LYS A 114 9.99 -18.96 -3.11
C LYS A 114 9.46 -17.76 -2.30
N PRO A 115 9.29 -17.90 -0.97
CA PRO A 115 8.90 -16.77 -0.15
C PRO A 115 9.95 -15.66 -0.12
N TRP A 116 9.47 -14.41 -0.05
CA TRP A 116 10.27 -13.20 -0.28
C TRP A 116 11.48 -13.01 0.64
N ALA A 117 11.42 -13.56 1.85
CA ALA A 117 12.49 -13.46 2.86
C ALA A 117 13.19 -14.79 3.12
N SER A 118 12.86 -15.85 2.38
CA SER A 118 13.36 -17.19 2.72
C SER A 118 14.86 -17.37 2.51
N ASP A 119 15.46 -16.63 1.56
CA ASP A 119 16.90 -16.65 1.25
C ASP A 119 17.72 -15.63 2.02
N LEU A 120 17.09 -14.87 2.92
CA LEU A 120 17.78 -13.83 3.63
C LEU A 120 19.00 -14.44 4.36
N PRO A 121 20.22 -13.92 4.21
CA PRO A 121 21.37 -14.46 4.93
C PRO A 121 21.14 -14.37 6.44
N LEU A 122 21.55 -15.42 7.18
CA LEU A 122 21.37 -15.49 8.63
C LEU A 122 21.99 -14.28 9.35
N SER A 123 23.13 -13.78 8.87
CA SER A 123 23.77 -12.58 9.42
C SER A 123 22.89 -11.33 9.33
N VAL A 124 22.19 -11.16 8.20
CA VAL A 124 21.28 -10.04 7.96
C VAL A 124 20.02 -10.19 8.81
N PHE A 125 19.48 -11.41 8.87
CA PHE A 125 18.33 -11.73 9.73
C PHE A 125 18.65 -11.42 11.20
N THR A 126 19.73 -11.98 11.74
CA THR A 126 20.14 -11.75 13.13
C THR A 126 20.35 -10.27 13.41
N LYS A 127 20.98 -9.53 12.49
CA LYS A 127 21.15 -8.08 12.62
C LYS A 127 19.82 -7.35 12.76
N LEU A 128 18.84 -7.65 11.89
CA LEU A 128 17.51 -7.04 11.94
C LEU A 128 16.78 -7.36 13.26
N ILE A 129 16.83 -8.60 13.73
CA ILE A 129 16.19 -9.00 14.98
C ILE A 129 16.84 -8.31 16.18
N THR A 130 18.17 -8.23 16.23
CA THR A 130 18.90 -7.53 17.29
C THR A 130 18.53 -6.05 17.33
N GLU A 131 18.56 -5.36 16.19
CA GLU A 131 18.21 -3.93 16.13
C GLU A 131 16.74 -3.69 16.51
N ALA A 132 15.82 -4.54 16.04
CA ALA A 132 14.42 -4.44 16.42
C ALA A 132 14.21 -4.62 17.92
N THR A 133 14.90 -5.60 18.52
CA THR A 133 14.80 -5.86 19.97
C THR A 133 15.26 -4.67 20.78
N ASN A 134 16.38 -4.06 20.36
CA ASN A 134 16.95 -2.88 21.01
C ASN A 134 16.04 -1.65 20.86
N GLU A 135 15.57 -1.37 19.65
CA GLU A 135 14.82 -0.14 19.35
C GLU A 135 13.40 -0.18 19.90
N LEU A 136 12.71 -1.31 19.76
CA LEU A 136 11.31 -1.46 20.14
C LEU A 136 11.12 -1.94 21.58
N LYS A 137 12.22 -2.17 22.31
CA LYS A 137 12.24 -2.73 23.68
C LYS A 137 11.30 -3.92 23.83
N LEU A 138 11.34 -4.82 22.84
CA LEU A 138 10.35 -5.87 22.69
C LEU A 138 10.49 -6.92 23.81
N ASN A 139 9.50 -6.96 24.71
CA ASN A 139 9.25 -8.12 25.54
C ASN A 139 8.43 -9.15 24.70
N PHE A 140 9.15 -10.02 24.00
CA PHE A 140 8.77 -11.38 23.54
C PHE A 140 7.67 -11.62 22.49
N THR A 141 6.87 -10.65 22.03
CA THR A 141 5.77 -10.91 21.03
C THR A 141 6.19 -10.84 19.55
N ILE A 142 7.34 -11.43 19.20
CA ILE A 142 7.89 -11.43 17.82
C ILE A 142 7.16 -12.39 16.85
N ARG A 143 6.34 -13.32 17.35
CA ARG A 143 5.53 -14.25 16.54
C ARG A 143 4.06 -13.82 16.37
N GLY A 144 3.70 -12.64 16.86
CA GLY A 144 2.34 -12.10 16.71
C GLY A 144 2.02 -11.68 15.26
N ASN A 145 0.86 -11.05 15.09
CA ASN A 145 0.42 -10.50 13.81
C ASN A 145 -0.28 -9.16 14.04
N ASP A 146 0.48 -8.06 13.93
CA ASP A 146 -0.03 -6.72 14.24
C ASP A 146 -1.12 -6.27 13.26
N LEU A 147 -1.13 -6.75 12.02
CA LEU A 147 -2.19 -6.47 11.06
C LEU A 147 -3.50 -7.14 11.45
N GLU A 148 -3.43 -8.37 11.97
CA GLU A 148 -4.59 -9.08 12.51
C GLU A 148 -5.09 -8.43 13.80
N LEU A 149 -4.18 -8.01 14.69
CA LEU A 149 -4.57 -7.21 15.86
C LEU A 149 -5.27 -5.92 15.42
N PHE A 150 -4.71 -5.19 14.46
CA PHE A 150 -5.32 -3.98 13.90
C PHE A 150 -6.70 -4.27 13.29
N HIS A 151 -6.87 -5.41 12.61
CA HIS A 151 -8.16 -5.85 12.09
C HIS A 151 -9.21 -5.95 13.20
N TYR A 152 -8.90 -6.58 14.34
CA TYR A 152 -9.84 -6.69 15.44
C TYR A 152 -10.11 -5.35 16.13
N LEU A 153 -9.05 -4.55 16.39
CA LEU A 153 -9.19 -3.24 17.04
C LEU A 153 -10.05 -2.27 16.22
N THR A 154 -9.98 -2.36 14.88
CA THR A 154 -10.75 -1.51 13.95
C THR A 154 -12.07 -2.14 13.49
N ALA A 155 -12.49 -3.24 14.11
CA ALA A 155 -13.73 -3.97 13.79
C ALA A 155 -13.83 -4.41 12.32
N GLY A 156 -12.73 -4.86 11.76
CA GLY A 156 -12.65 -5.38 10.40
C GLY A 156 -13.62 -6.53 10.11
N ALA A 157 -13.90 -7.37 11.10
CA ALA A 157 -14.86 -8.47 11.02
C ALA A 157 -16.35 -8.04 11.05
N HIS A 158 -16.63 -6.79 11.42
CA HIS A 158 -17.99 -6.28 11.61
C HIS A 158 -18.49 -5.53 10.38
N ALA A 159 -19.81 -5.34 10.32
CA ALA A 159 -20.44 -4.51 9.29
C ALA A 159 -19.98 -3.05 9.37
N ILE A 160 -20.03 -2.33 8.23
CA ILE A 160 -19.46 -0.98 8.08
C ILE A 160 -20.02 0.02 9.10
N ASP A 161 -21.32 -0.07 9.38
CA ASP A 161 -22.06 0.74 10.34
C ASP A 161 -21.67 0.46 11.81
N GLN A 162 -21.23 -0.75 12.13
CA GLN A 162 -20.83 -1.16 13.48
C GLN A 162 -19.37 -0.83 13.82
N ALA A 163 -18.52 -0.59 12.83
CA ALA A 163 -17.09 -0.38 13.08
C ALA A 163 -16.71 0.93 13.77
N PRO A 164 -17.33 2.10 13.47
CA PRO A 164 -16.97 3.36 14.12
C PRO A 164 -16.94 3.33 15.66
N PRO A 165 -17.99 2.85 16.37
CA PRO A 165 -17.95 2.83 17.84
C PRO A 165 -16.87 1.90 18.40
N ILE A 166 -16.60 0.77 17.75
CA ILE A 166 -15.59 -0.19 18.20
C ILE A 166 -14.18 0.40 18.01
N LEU A 167 -13.91 1.00 16.85
CA LEU A 167 -12.62 1.65 16.59
C LEU A 167 -12.34 2.75 17.62
N LEU A 168 -13.34 3.59 17.89
CA LEU A 168 -13.20 4.67 18.87
C LEU A 168 -12.99 4.15 20.30
N LYS A 169 -13.65 3.04 20.68
CA LYS A 169 -13.42 2.38 21.97
C LYS A 169 -11.98 1.90 22.13
N ASN A 170 -11.37 1.44 21.04
CA ASN A 170 -10.02 0.85 21.04
C ASN A 170 -8.93 1.84 20.61
N LEU A 171 -9.23 3.15 20.55
CA LEU A 171 -8.34 4.14 19.95
C LEU A 171 -6.97 4.19 20.62
N GLN A 172 -6.92 4.08 21.95
CA GLN A 172 -5.66 4.07 22.71
C GLN A 172 -4.76 2.87 22.35
N GLU A 173 -5.34 1.69 22.13
CA GLU A 173 -4.59 0.50 21.71
C GLU A 173 -4.10 0.63 20.26
N ILE A 174 -4.91 1.25 19.39
CA ILE A 174 -4.50 1.56 18.00
C ILE A 174 -3.35 2.58 17.99
N GLU A 175 -3.42 3.60 18.84
CA GLU A 175 -2.35 4.58 19.01
C GLU A 175 -1.07 3.94 19.52
N ASP A 176 -1.12 3.06 20.52
CA ASP A 176 0.05 2.30 20.99
C ASP A 176 0.64 1.45 19.86
N LEU A 177 -0.21 0.75 19.11
CA LEU A 177 0.21 -0.09 17.99
C LEU A 177 0.95 0.72 16.91
N ILE A 178 0.42 1.88 16.52
CA ILE A 178 1.06 2.75 15.52
C ILE A 178 2.29 3.43 16.09
N LEU A 179 2.20 4.10 17.24
CA LEU A 179 3.26 4.97 17.74
C LEU A 179 4.41 4.18 18.39
N ASN A 180 4.08 3.26 19.28
CA ASN A 180 5.06 2.55 20.10
C ASN A 180 5.55 1.27 19.42
N LYS A 181 4.68 0.56 18.67
CA LYS A 181 5.08 -0.63 17.90
C LYS A 181 5.44 -0.30 16.44
N LYS A 182 5.35 0.98 16.07
CA LYS A 182 5.66 1.51 14.74
C LYS A 182 4.90 0.79 13.64
N PHE A 183 3.68 0.33 13.91
CA PHE A 183 2.91 -0.49 12.98
C PHE A 183 2.75 0.20 11.62
N ILE A 184 3.24 -0.45 10.58
CA ILE A 184 3.14 -0.03 9.18
C ILE A 184 2.72 -1.27 8.38
N PRO A 185 1.57 -1.25 7.69
CA PRO A 185 1.19 -2.37 6.82
C PRO A 185 2.17 -2.48 5.66
N PHE A 186 2.39 -3.69 5.14
CA PHE A 186 3.19 -3.84 3.93
C PHE A 186 2.48 -3.18 2.74
N PRO A 187 3.19 -2.81 1.67
CA PRO A 187 2.57 -2.15 0.54
C PRO A 187 1.62 -3.10 -0.21
N SER A 188 0.69 -2.52 -0.97
CA SER A 188 -0.09 -3.25 -1.98
C SER A 188 0.81 -3.73 -3.12
N ARG A 189 0.44 -4.83 -3.79
CA ARG A 189 1.09 -5.21 -5.05
C ARG A 189 0.94 -4.11 -6.10
N PRO A 190 2.02 -3.77 -6.83
CA PRO A 190 1.92 -2.87 -7.98
C PRO A 190 0.98 -3.46 -9.05
N ARG A 191 0.08 -2.65 -9.60
CA ARG A 191 -0.97 -3.08 -10.56
C ARG A 191 -0.45 -3.76 -11.83
N LEU A 192 0.82 -3.56 -12.17
CA LEU A 192 1.45 -4.03 -13.40
C LEU A 192 2.16 -5.38 -13.26
N THR A 193 2.12 -6.03 -12.09
CA THR A 193 2.72 -7.35 -11.93
C THR A 193 1.76 -8.44 -12.42
N THR A 194 2.30 -9.47 -13.07
CA THR A 194 1.55 -10.70 -13.43
C THR A 194 0.85 -11.29 -12.20
N ALA A 195 1.47 -11.20 -11.01
CA ALA A 195 0.87 -11.59 -9.74
C ALA A 195 -0.41 -10.79 -9.38
N TYR A 196 -0.48 -9.49 -9.70
CA TYR A 196 -1.70 -8.70 -9.51
C TYR A 196 -2.82 -9.12 -10.47
N GLN A 197 -2.49 -9.47 -11.71
CA GLN A 197 -3.46 -9.94 -12.69
C GLN A 197 -4.01 -11.33 -12.33
N HIS A 198 -3.17 -12.21 -11.77
CA HIS A 198 -3.53 -13.55 -11.34
C HIS A 198 -4.29 -13.59 -10.00
N SER A 199 -4.22 -12.53 -9.19
CA SER A 199 -4.96 -12.47 -7.92
C SER A 199 -6.38 -11.94 -8.04
N VAL A 200 -6.80 -11.50 -9.22
CA VAL A 200 -8.19 -11.11 -9.47
C VAL A 200 -9.08 -12.35 -9.44
N GLY A 201 -9.75 -12.58 -8.30
CA GLY A 201 -10.75 -13.65 -8.15
C GLY A 201 -10.25 -14.95 -7.51
N VAL A 202 -9.01 -15.00 -7.01
CA VAL A 202 -8.44 -16.15 -6.29
C VAL A 202 -8.26 -15.79 -4.81
N THR A 203 -8.68 -16.68 -3.90
CA THR A 203 -8.39 -16.54 -2.47
C THR A 203 -6.88 -16.66 -2.27
N GLU A 204 -6.22 -15.53 -2.00
CA GLU A 204 -4.79 -15.50 -1.71
C GLU A 204 -4.50 -16.15 -0.35
N GLN A 205 -3.46 -16.96 -0.28
CA GLN A 205 -2.97 -17.52 0.97
C GLN A 205 -2.23 -16.42 1.77
N PHE A 206 -2.58 -16.28 3.06
CA PHE A 206 -1.85 -15.43 3.99
C PHE A 206 -0.80 -16.24 4.78
N PRO A 207 0.38 -15.67 5.07
CA PRO A 207 0.95 -14.48 4.44
C PRO A 207 1.31 -14.76 2.96
N SER A 208 1.28 -13.70 2.15
CA SER A 208 1.65 -13.83 0.73
C SER A 208 3.11 -14.25 0.55
N GLN A 209 3.38 -15.06 -0.48
CA GLN A 209 4.73 -15.52 -0.78
C GLN A 209 5.64 -14.37 -1.21
N ASP A 210 5.13 -13.39 -1.96
CA ASP A 210 5.90 -12.21 -2.39
C ASP A 210 5.95 -11.08 -1.34
N GLY A 211 5.30 -11.30 -0.19
CA GLY A 211 5.35 -10.44 0.99
C GLY A 211 4.39 -9.26 0.98
N TYR A 212 3.88 -8.82 -0.17
CA TYR A 212 2.89 -7.73 -0.23
C TYR A 212 1.58 -8.06 0.50
N GLU A 213 0.85 -7.06 0.98
CA GLU A 213 -0.46 -7.33 1.57
C GLU A 213 -1.47 -7.77 0.52
N ASN A 214 -2.36 -8.66 0.95
CA ASN A 214 -3.48 -9.04 0.12
C ASN A 214 -4.51 -7.90 0.05
N LYS A 215 -5.39 -7.99 -0.94
CA LYS A 215 -6.39 -6.94 -1.21
C LYS A 215 -7.37 -6.74 -0.04
N LEU A 216 -7.73 -7.81 0.66
CA LEU A 216 -8.67 -7.75 1.79
C LEU A 216 -8.07 -6.98 2.96
N GLU A 217 -6.82 -7.31 3.29
CA GLU A 217 -6.04 -6.70 4.37
C GLU A 217 -5.84 -5.20 4.17
N ILE A 218 -5.40 -4.80 2.98
CA ILE A 218 -5.13 -3.38 2.74
C ILE A 218 -6.42 -2.54 2.64
N ASN A 219 -7.55 -3.15 2.27
CA ASN A 219 -8.86 -2.51 2.34
C ASN A 219 -9.29 -2.22 3.79
N LEU A 220 -8.84 -3.02 4.77
CA LEU A 220 -9.12 -2.77 6.19
C LEU A 220 -8.43 -1.48 6.65
N ILE A 221 -7.18 -1.26 6.27
CA ILE A 221 -6.45 -0.02 6.54
C ILE A 221 -7.19 1.18 5.94
N SER A 222 -7.63 1.05 4.68
CA SER A 222 -8.42 2.08 4.02
C SER A 222 -9.73 2.38 4.77
N ARG A 223 -10.44 1.35 5.25
CA ARG A 223 -11.67 1.51 6.02
C ARG A 223 -11.41 2.23 7.34
N ALA A 224 -10.36 1.87 8.07
CA ALA A 224 -9.98 2.53 9.32
C ALA A 224 -9.70 4.03 9.10
N ILE A 225 -8.98 4.39 8.04
CA ILE A 225 -8.72 5.79 7.67
C ILE A 225 -10.01 6.55 7.35
N LEU A 226 -10.97 5.92 6.67
CA LEU A 226 -12.25 6.56 6.35
C LEU A 226 -13.12 6.81 7.60
N ILE A 227 -12.99 5.95 8.62
CA ILE A 227 -13.69 6.09 9.90
C ILE A 227 -13.01 7.15 10.77
N HIS A 228 -11.68 7.10 10.89
CA HIS A 228 -10.88 7.99 11.73
C HIS A 228 -9.64 8.49 10.95
N PRO A 229 -9.78 9.58 10.18
CA PRO A 229 -8.70 10.10 9.34
C PRO A 229 -7.44 10.52 10.09
N GLU A 230 -7.56 10.85 11.38
CA GLU A 230 -6.45 11.25 12.25
C GLU A 230 -5.38 10.16 12.42
N LEU A 231 -5.71 8.89 12.14
CA LEU A 231 -4.73 7.79 12.08
C LEU A 231 -3.57 8.10 11.13
N VAL A 232 -3.83 8.83 10.05
CA VAL A 232 -2.80 9.28 9.09
C VAL A 232 -1.73 10.13 9.78
N THR A 233 -2.14 10.98 10.71
CA THR A 233 -1.21 11.82 11.47
C THR A 233 -0.32 10.99 12.38
N LEU A 234 -0.84 9.90 12.95
CA LEU A 234 -0.05 8.97 13.77
C LEU A 234 1.04 8.29 12.95
N TRP A 235 0.72 7.81 11.73
CA TRP A 235 1.72 7.23 10.83
C TRP A 235 2.78 8.24 10.40
N LYS A 236 2.38 9.48 10.11
CA LYS A 236 3.35 10.55 9.79
C LYS A 236 4.27 10.86 10.97
N LYS A 237 3.76 10.84 12.21
CA LYS A 237 4.57 11.05 13.43
C LYS A 237 5.71 10.03 13.57
N ILE A 238 5.51 8.78 13.16
CA ILE A 238 6.57 7.75 13.18
C ILE A 238 7.47 7.78 11.93
N GLY A 239 7.22 8.68 10.98
CA GLY A 239 8.01 8.88 9.77
C GLY A 239 7.47 8.21 8.50
N PHE A 240 6.28 7.60 8.53
CA PHE A 240 5.62 7.07 7.34
C PHE A 240 4.88 8.20 6.60
N ASN A 241 5.66 9.01 5.86
CA ASN A 241 5.16 10.22 5.20
C ASN A 241 4.35 9.89 3.93
N GLU A 242 4.65 8.76 3.31
CA GLU A 242 4.09 8.27 2.04
C GLU A 242 2.72 7.57 2.22
N VAL A 243 2.20 7.48 3.45
CA VAL A 243 0.91 6.80 3.73
C VAL A 243 -0.23 7.30 2.85
N CYS A 244 -0.27 8.60 2.55
CA CYS A 244 -1.29 9.17 1.69
C CYS A 244 -1.12 8.76 0.23
N SER A 245 0.11 8.72 -0.30
CA SER A 245 0.36 8.28 -1.68
C SER A 245 0.12 6.79 -1.85
N ASP A 246 0.57 5.99 -0.88
CA ASP A 246 0.48 4.53 -0.94
C ASP A 246 -0.97 4.04 -0.84
N MET A 247 -1.76 4.70 0.02
CA MET A 247 -3.16 4.35 0.24
C MET A 247 -4.12 5.16 -0.64
N ASN A 248 -3.64 6.08 -1.47
CA ASN A 248 -4.47 7.07 -2.17
C ASN A 248 -5.60 6.44 -2.96
N GLY A 249 -5.25 5.46 -3.80
CA GLY A 249 -6.21 4.79 -4.67
C GLY A 249 -7.28 4.02 -3.89
N LEU A 250 -6.96 3.49 -2.71
CA LEU A 250 -7.89 2.71 -1.90
C LEU A 250 -8.80 3.63 -1.08
N VAL A 251 -8.23 4.62 -0.39
CA VAL A 251 -8.97 5.55 0.46
C VAL A 251 -9.91 6.41 -0.37
N VAL A 252 -9.44 6.99 -1.48
CA VAL A 252 -10.30 7.85 -2.31
C VAL A 252 -11.40 7.03 -2.98
N LYS A 253 -11.12 5.83 -3.49
CA LYS A 253 -12.17 4.96 -4.05
C LYS A 253 -13.16 4.49 -3.00
N GLY A 254 -12.67 4.04 -1.85
CA GLY A 254 -13.48 3.61 -0.71
C GLY A 254 -14.40 4.74 -0.23
N PHE A 255 -13.92 5.97 -0.18
CA PHE A 255 -14.72 7.16 0.12
C PHE A 255 -15.92 7.29 -0.83
N PHE A 256 -15.71 7.15 -2.14
CA PHE A 256 -16.80 7.23 -3.12
C PHE A 256 -17.76 6.04 -3.04
N VAL A 257 -17.28 4.84 -2.71
CA VAL A 257 -18.16 3.67 -2.45
C VAL A 257 -19.04 3.90 -1.23
N VAL A 258 -18.53 4.54 -0.18
CA VAL A 258 -19.32 4.89 1.01
C VAL A 258 -20.38 5.96 0.67
N CYS A 259 -20.01 6.96 -0.14
CA CYS A 259 -20.96 8.01 -0.56
C CYS A 259 -22.02 7.49 -1.54
N PHE A 260 -21.63 6.59 -2.44
CA PHE A 260 -22.45 6.04 -3.51
C PHE A 260 -22.40 4.51 -3.46
N PRO A 261 -23.13 3.87 -2.53
CA PRO A 261 -23.09 2.43 -2.37
C PRO A 261 -23.67 1.73 -3.61
N PRO A 262 -23.05 0.62 -4.07
CA PRO A 262 -23.55 -0.10 -5.25
C PRO A 262 -24.94 -0.72 -5.00
N ASN A 263 -25.23 -1.11 -3.77
CA ASN A 263 -26.55 -1.59 -3.35
C ASN A 263 -27.08 -0.68 -2.24
N PRO A 264 -27.67 0.48 -2.58
CA PRO A 264 -28.19 1.40 -1.59
C PRO A 264 -29.35 0.77 -0.82
N ILE A 265 -29.36 0.93 0.50
CA ILE A 265 -30.53 0.62 1.33
C ILE A 265 -31.68 1.58 0.99
N LYS A 266 -32.93 1.18 1.26
CA LYS A 266 -34.12 1.98 0.91
C LYS A 266 -34.13 3.41 1.47
N THR A 267 -33.47 3.62 2.61
CA THR A 267 -33.36 4.91 3.30
C THR A 267 -32.21 5.78 2.80
N TRP A 268 -31.36 5.26 1.89
CA TRP A 268 -30.24 6.03 1.36
C TRP A 268 -30.72 7.12 0.41
N VAL A 269 -30.18 8.33 0.61
CA VAL A 269 -30.42 9.48 -0.26
C VAL A 269 -29.11 9.86 -0.94
N CYS A 270 -29.16 10.08 -2.25
CA CYS A 270 -27.99 10.48 -3.03
C CYS A 270 -27.43 11.80 -2.48
N PRO A 271 -26.16 11.83 -2.02
CA PRO A 271 -25.59 13.03 -1.43
C PRO A 271 -25.41 14.11 -2.49
N SER A 272 -25.46 15.38 -2.09
CA SER A 272 -25.17 16.50 -2.99
C SER A 272 -23.66 16.59 -3.27
N SER A 273 -23.32 17.23 -4.39
CA SER A 273 -21.91 17.47 -4.73
C SER A 273 -21.15 18.29 -3.68
N ASP A 274 -21.84 19.18 -2.96
CA ASP A 274 -21.24 19.95 -1.85
C ASP A 274 -20.92 19.08 -0.64
N THR A 275 -21.83 18.18 -0.27
CA THR A 275 -21.61 17.24 0.82
C THR A 275 -20.43 16.31 0.53
N VAL A 276 -20.35 15.81 -0.71
CA VAL A 276 -19.25 14.93 -1.13
C VAL A 276 -17.92 15.70 -1.16
N ALA A 277 -17.89 16.89 -1.77
CA ALA A 277 -16.69 17.71 -1.82
C ALA A 277 -16.19 18.10 -0.43
N GLY A 278 -17.07 18.54 0.47
CA GLY A 278 -16.71 18.93 1.84
C GLY A 278 -16.14 17.77 2.65
N LYS A 279 -16.68 16.55 2.50
CA LYS A 279 -16.14 15.36 3.19
C LYS A 279 -14.78 14.94 2.60
N LEU A 280 -14.63 14.92 1.27
CA LEU A 280 -13.36 14.56 0.63
C LEU A 280 -12.26 15.59 0.89
N GLN A 281 -12.62 16.87 1.05
CA GLN A 281 -11.66 17.92 1.38
C GLN A 281 -10.92 17.63 2.68
N LYS A 282 -11.56 17.00 3.67
CA LYS A 282 -10.89 16.57 4.92
C LYS A 282 -9.75 15.59 4.64
N LEU A 283 -9.94 14.64 3.73
CA LEU A 283 -8.90 13.70 3.31
C LEU A 283 -7.83 14.38 2.46
N ILE A 284 -8.21 15.32 1.60
CA ILE A 284 -7.26 16.09 0.78
C ILE A 284 -6.33 16.93 1.67
N ASN A 285 -6.87 17.54 2.73
CA ASN A 285 -6.08 18.30 3.69
C ASN A 285 -5.04 17.42 4.42
N LEU A 286 -5.28 16.11 4.52
CA LEU A 286 -4.29 15.16 5.04
C LEU A 286 -3.24 14.76 4.00
N GLY A 287 -3.45 15.02 2.72
CA GLY A 287 -2.51 14.73 1.62
C GLY A 287 -3.01 13.71 0.59
N PHE A 288 -4.25 13.20 0.71
CA PHE A 288 -4.85 12.38 -0.34
C PHE A 288 -5.20 13.22 -1.58
N GLN A 289 -5.28 12.59 -2.74
CA GLN A 289 -5.47 13.28 -4.02
C GLN A 289 -6.44 12.55 -4.94
N LEU A 290 -7.40 13.28 -5.49
CA LEU A 290 -8.25 12.78 -6.57
C LEU A 290 -7.50 12.89 -7.90
N THR A 291 -6.76 11.85 -8.30
CA THR A 291 -5.98 11.84 -9.54
C THR A 291 -6.79 11.39 -10.75
N ASP A 292 -6.30 11.66 -11.96
CA ASP A 292 -6.98 11.34 -13.22
C ASP A 292 -7.22 9.82 -13.35
N ASN A 293 -6.21 9.02 -13.00
CA ASN A 293 -6.34 7.55 -12.94
C ASN A 293 -7.45 7.09 -11.98
N ILE A 294 -7.61 7.77 -10.83
CA ILE A 294 -8.68 7.44 -9.88
C ILE A 294 -10.04 7.85 -10.44
N ILE A 295 -10.14 9.03 -11.06
CA ILE A 295 -11.37 9.51 -11.71
C ILE A 295 -11.83 8.52 -12.78
N GLU A 296 -10.93 8.09 -13.67
CA GLU A 296 -11.25 7.10 -14.70
C GLU A 296 -11.72 5.78 -14.11
N ASP A 297 -11.03 5.27 -13.08
CA ASP A 297 -11.40 4.05 -12.38
C ASP A 297 -12.80 4.16 -11.75
N LEU A 298 -13.13 5.31 -11.15
CA LEU A 298 -14.44 5.57 -10.55
C LEU A 298 -15.56 5.62 -11.58
N ILE A 299 -15.34 6.29 -12.72
CA ILE A 299 -16.30 6.33 -13.83
C ILE A 299 -16.58 4.92 -14.35
N LYS A 300 -15.53 4.10 -14.53
CA LYS A 300 -15.66 2.69 -14.94
C LYS A 300 -16.45 1.88 -13.91
N MET A 301 -16.11 2.03 -12.62
CA MET A 301 -16.75 1.31 -11.51
C MET A 301 -18.24 1.63 -11.37
N PHE A 302 -18.63 2.91 -11.54
CA PHE A 302 -20.01 3.35 -11.37
C PHE A 302 -20.83 3.39 -12.66
N LYS A 303 -20.30 2.86 -13.77
CA LYS A 303 -20.92 2.94 -15.11
C LYS A 303 -22.40 2.53 -15.13
N SER A 304 -22.77 1.47 -14.42
CA SER A 304 -24.17 0.98 -14.35
C SER A 304 -25.11 1.94 -13.61
N GLN A 305 -24.58 2.78 -12.72
CA GLN A 305 -25.35 3.67 -11.83
C GLN A 305 -25.28 5.14 -12.24
N MET A 306 -24.55 5.47 -13.31
CA MET A 306 -24.35 6.85 -13.77
C MET A 306 -25.65 7.61 -14.02
N LYS A 307 -26.75 6.92 -14.35
CA LYS A 307 -28.07 7.54 -14.50
C LYS A 307 -28.60 8.16 -13.20
N THR A 308 -28.28 7.55 -12.06
CA THR A 308 -28.77 7.93 -10.73
C THR A 308 -27.80 8.87 -10.04
N ILE A 309 -26.51 8.52 -10.00
CA ILE A 309 -25.50 9.24 -9.21
C ILE A 309 -24.59 10.14 -10.04
N GLY A 310 -24.56 9.97 -11.36
CA GLY A 310 -23.49 10.53 -12.20
C GLY A 310 -23.40 12.05 -12.16
N GLU A 311 -24.52 12.77 -12.05
CA GLU A 311 -24.48 14.23 -11.92
C GLU A 311 -23.84 14.68 -10.60
N SER A 312 -24.21 14.06 -9.47
CA SER A 312 -23.61 14.38 -8.18
C SER A 312 -22.12 13.99 -8.16
N LEU A 313 -21.79 12.79 -8.64
CA LEU A 313 -20.43 12.28 -8.72
C LEU A 313 -19.51 13.19 -9.55
N LEU A 314 -19.88 13.48 -10.80
CA LEU A 314 -19.04 14.28 -11.70
C LEU A 314 -18.98 15.75 -11.29
N ASN A 315 -20.07 16.34 -10.76
CA ASN A 315 -20.02 17.69 -10.21
C ASN A 315 -19.12 17.75 -8.97
N SER A 316 -19.03 16.67 -8.17
CA SER A 316 -18.08 16.59 -7.05
C SER A 316 -16.64 16.61 -7.54
N PHE A 317 -16.32 15.86 -8.61
CA PHE A 317 -15.01 15.94 -9.25
C PHE A 317 -14.71 17.37 -9.70
N PHE A 318 -15.70 18.05 -10.28
CA PHE A 318 -15.54 19.43 -10.74
C PHE A 318 -15.21 20.39 -9.61
N LYS A 319 -15.96 20.31 -8.50
CA LYS A 319 -15.72 21.16 -7.33
C LYS A 319 -14.35 20.95 -6.70
N ILE A 320 -13.84 19.73 -6.72
CA ILE A 320 -12.56 19.39 -6.09
C ILE A 320 -11.38 19.76 -6.99
N ARG A 321 -11.47 19.49 -8.29
CA ARG A 321 -10.36 19.67 -9.24
C ARG A 321 -10.39 21.02 -9.97
N GLY A 322 -11.52 21.72 -9.98
CA GLY A 322 -11.68 22.99 -10.69
C GLY A 322 -11.33 22.85 -12.17
N ASN A 323 -10.44 23.70 -12.69
CA ASN A 323 -10.06 23.68 -14.11
C ASN A 323 -9.17 22.48 -14.53
N SER A 324 -8.74 21.64 -13.59
CA SER A 324 -7.82 20.52 -13.84
C SER A 324 -8.51 19.18 -14.14
N ILE A 325 -9.77 19.21 -14.58
CA ILE A 325 -10.58 18.00 -14.75
C ILE A 325 -10.23 17.27 -16.05
N PRO A 326 -10.17 15.94 -16.05
CA PRO A 326 -9.99 15.15 -17.27
C PRO A 326 -11.14 15.34 -18.29
N PRO A 327 -10.86 15.44 -19.60
CA PRO A 327 -11.89 15.61 -20.65
C PRO A 327 -13.00 14.55 -20.65
N ILE A 328 -12.69 13.33 -20.18
CA ILE A 328 -13.67 12.24 -20.04
C ILE A 328 -14.81 12.59 -19.07
N VAL A 329 -14.54 13.37 -18.02
CA VAL A 329 -15.56 13.80 -17.04
C VAL A 329 -16.55 14.75 -17.70
N GLU A 330 -16.05 15.74 -18.44
CA GLU A 330 -16.88 16.74 -19.10
C GLU A 330 -17.75 16.11 -20.19
N THR A 331 -17.15 15.24 -21.01
CA THR A 331 -17.86 14.48 -22.04
C THR A 331 -18.98 13.64 -21.42
N THR A 332 -18.68 12.89 -20.35
CA THR A 332 -19.67 12.05 -19.66
C THR A 332 -20.80 12.88 -19.04
N LEU A 333 -20.49 14.05 -18.47
CA LEU A 333 -21.49 14.94 -17.88
C LEU A 333 -22.43 15.52 -18.94
N ILE A 334 -21.91 15.89 -20.11
CA ILE A 334 -22.69 16.38 -21.25
C ILE A 334 -23.67 15.29 -21.73
N GLU A 335 -23.23 14.04 -21.85
CA GLU A 335 -24.08 12.91 -22.24
C GLU A 335 -25.24 12.67 -21.26
N ILE A 336 -24.95 12.70 -19.95
CA ILE A 336 -25.97 12.56 -18.90
C ILE A 336 -27.00 13.69 -18.97
N ARG A 337 -26.56 14.94 -19.21
CA ARG A 337 -27.47 16.08 -19.33
C ARG A 337 -28.32 16.01 -20.61
N LYS A 338 -27.74 15.58 -21.74
CA LYS A 338 -28.46 15.39 -23.03
C LYS A 338 -29.55 14.32 -22.92
N THR A 339 -29.25 13.19 -22.27
CA THR A 339 -30.22 12.09 -22.07
C THR A 339 -31.39 12.50 -21.18
N LYS A 340 -31.17 13.29 -20.12
CA LYS A 340 -32.25 13.86 -19.30
C LYS A 340 -33.15 14.83 -20.09
N LYS A 341 -32.57 15.71 -20.92
CA LYS A 341 -33.34 16.65 -21.77
C LYS A 341 -34.23 15.92 -22.78
N LYS A 342 -33.72 14.85 -23.43
CA LYS A 342 -34.53 14.01 -24.34
C LYS A 342 -35.71 13.33 -23.62
N ARG A 343 -35.54 12.89 -22.36
CA ARG A 343 -36.63 12.31 -21.55
C ARG A 343 -37.72 13.31 -21.17
N ARG A 344 -37.35 14.55 -20.83
CA ARG A 344 -38.33 15.62 -20.51
C ARG A 344 -39.16 16.03 -21.73
N LYS A 345 -38.57 16.01 -22.93
CA LYS A 345 -39.29 16.27 -24.20
C LYS A 345 -40.21 15.14 -24.67
N ARG A 346 -40.03 13.89 -24.18
CA ARG A 346 -40.89 12.73 -24.51
C ARG A 346 -42.03 12.50 -23.50
N LYS A 347 -42.05 13.24 -22.39
CA LYS A 347 -43.08 13.19 -21.33
C LYS A 347 -44.03 14.40 -21.37
N ARG A 348 -43.76 15.34 -22.27
CA ARG A 348 -44.69 16.37 -22.73
C ARG A 348 -45.17 15.90 -24.10
#